data_AF-A0A6J0USL4-F1
#
_entry.id   AF-A0A6J0USL4-F1
#
_cell.length_a   1.000
_cell.length_b   1.000
_cell.length_c   1.000
_cell.angle_alpha   90.00
_cell.angle_beta   90.00
_cell.angle_gamma   90.00
#
_symmetry.space_group_name_H-M   'P 1'
#
loop_
_entity.id
_entity.type
_entity.pdbx_description
1 polymer ?
#
loop_
_entity_poly.entity_id
_entity_poly.type
_entity_poly.pdbx_seq_one_letter_code
_entity_poly.pdbx_strand_id
1 'polypeptide(L)'
;MAARAEAENEAGMAGAFPAMPAEEGSAVVERGRPERFQLSPAARKARPSDLVALAEQLEKADDFIRANACNRLTVIAEQIRYLQEQARKVLEEANRDADLHHVACNFVKKPGKVYYLYKRENGQRYFSMLSPEVQTCFFLGRA
;
A
#
# COMPACT_ATOMS: atom_id res chain seq x y z
N MET A 1 -29.01 -7.32 -25.89
CA MET A 1 -28.14 -6.87 -27.00
C MET A 1 -28.04 -5.36 -26.89
N ALA A 2 -26.91 -4.67 -26.83
CA ALA A 2 -25.53 -5.05 -27.10
C ALA A 2 -24.62 -4.38 -26.06
N ALA A 3 -23.57 -5.10 -25.70
CA ALA A 3 -22.46 -4.63 -24.89
C ALA A 3 -21.65 -3.57 -25.64
N ARG A 4 -21.15 -2.57 -24.92
CA ARG A 4 -19.93 -1.86 -25.29
C ARG A 4 -19.12 -1.62 -24.03
N ALA A 5 -18.00 -2.34 -23.98
CA ALA A 5 -17.02 -2.37 -22.91
C ALA A 5 -15.95 -1.29 -23.11
N GLU A 6 -15.55 -0.71 -21.98
CA GLU A 6 -14.19 -0.39 -21.52
C GLU A 6 -13.11 0.01 -22.54
N ALA A 7 -12.60 1.23 -22.39
CA ALA A 7 -11.21 1.59 -22.69
C ALA A 7 -10.87 2.92 -22.01
N GLU A 8 -10.66 2.91 -20.69
CA GLU A 8 -9.90 3.98 -20.05
C GLU A 8 -8.51 3.45 -19.72
N ASN A 9 -7.57 4.08 -20.41
CA ASN A 9 -6.17 3.76 -20.56
C ASN A 9 -5.40 4.16 -19.29
N GLU A 10 -5.29 3.24 -18.33
CA GLU A 10 -4.31 3.38 -17.26
C GLU A 10 -2.93 2.98 -17.78
N ALA A 11 -2.16 3.98 -18.17
CA ALA A 11 -0.74 3.86 -18.41
C ALA A 11 -0.06 3.36 -17.13
N GLY A 12 0.11 2.04 -17.05
CA GLY A 12 0.97 1.40 -16.08
C GLY A 12 2.37 1.99 -16.20
N MET A 13 2.71 2.87 -15.26
CA MET A 13 4.07 3.34 -15.09
C MET A 13 4.90 2.13 -14.70
N ALA A 14 5.58 1.55 -15.69
CA ALA A 14 6.62 0.57 -15.48
C ALA A 14 7.71 1.25 -14.64
N GLY A 15 7.61 1.08 -13.32
CA GLY A 15 8.71 1.35 -12.42
C GLY A 15 9.84 0.42 -12.85
N ALA A 16 10.83 0.98 -13.54
CA ALA A 16 12.09 0.33 -13.78
C ALA A 16 12.65 -0.06 -12.41
N PHE A 17 12.52 -1.33 -12.06
CA PHE A 17 13.26 -1.90 -10.96
C PHE A 17 14.74 -1.65 -11.25
N PRO A 18 15.50 -1.01 -10.34
CA PRO A 18 16.94 -0.98 -10.49
C PRO A 18 17.40 -2.44 -10.56
N ALA A 19 18.10 -2.78 -11.65
CA ALA A 19 18.69 -4.08 -11.85
C ALA A 19 19.54 -4.43 -10.62
N MET A 20 19.07 -5.43 -9.87
CA MET A 20 19.85 -6.04 -8.80
C MET A 20 21.12 -6.61 -9.46
N PRO A 21 22.33 -6.33 -8.95
CA PRO A 21 23.50 -7.05 -9.41
C PRO A 21 23.31 -8.53 -9.07
N ALA A 22 23.61 -9.38 -10.05
CA ALA A 22 23.53 -10.83 -9.93
C ALA A 22 24.35 -11.30 -8.71
N GLU A 23 23.68 -12.02 -7.81
CA GLU A 23 24.33 -12.80 -6.75
C GLU A 23 25.16 -13.89 -7.44
N GLU A 24 26.46 -13.61 -7.66
CA GLU A 24 27.41 -14.63 -8.07
C GLU A 24 27.60 -15.62 -6.92
N GLY A 25 27.44 -16.89 -7.28
CA GLY A 25 27.32 -18.02 -6.37
C GLY A 25 28.35 -18.07 -5.24
N SER A 26 27.90 -18.61 -4.11
CA SER A 26 28.77 -19.05 -3.03
C SER A 26 29.83 -20.01 -3.59
N ALA A 27 31.05 -19.54 -3.75
CA ALA A 27 32.18 -20.40 -4.02
C ALA A 27 32.46 -21.24 -2.76
N VAL A 28 31.91 -22.45 -2.73
CA VAL A 28 32.38 -23.51 -1.83
C VAL A 28 33.81 -23.81 -2.26
N VAL A 29 34.79 -23.27 -1.53
CA VAL A 29 36.21 -23.53 -1.82
C VAL A 29 36.53 -24.96 -1.44
N GLU A 30 36.61 -25.83 -2.43
CA GLU A 30 37.13 -27.18 -2.32
C GLU A 30 38.59 -27.12 -1.82
N ARG A 31 38.91 -27.79 -0.71
CA ARG A 31 40.29 -27.88 -0.20
C ARG A 31 41.10 -28.85 -1.07
N GLY A 32 41.48 -28.39 -2.26
CA GLY A 32 42.42 -29.07 -3.15
C GLY A 32 43.88 -28.87 -2.72
N ARG A 33 44.59 -29.99 -2.51
CA ARG A 33 46.03 -30.30 -2.67
C ARG A 33 47.07 -29.15 -2.56
N PRO A 34 48.21 -29.32 -1.85
CA PRO A 34 49.23 -28.28 -1.71
C PRO A 34 50.08 -28.16 -2.99
N GLU A 35 49.50 -27.58 -4.04
CA GLU A 35 50.27 -26.94 -5.10
C GLU A 35 51.01 -25.75 -4.49
N ARG A 36 52.31 -25.70 -4.73
CA ARG A 36 53.26 -24.79 -4.09
C ARG A 36 52.90 -23.36 -4.49
N PHE A 37 52.12 -22.67 -3.67
CA PHE A 37 51.93 -21.23 -3.79
C PHE A 37 53.30 -20.55 -3.66
N GLN A 38 53.88 -20.15 -4.78
CA GLN A 38 54.99 -19.21 -4.78
C GLN A 38 54.42 -17.88 -4.27
N LEU A 39 54.55 -17.65 -2.97
CA LEU A 39 54.31 -16.34 -2.38
C LEU A 39 55.35 -15.41 -2.98
N SER A 40 54.93 -14.59 -3.96
CA SER A 40 55.77 -13.49 -4.41
C SER A 40 56.13 -12.64 -3.19
N PRO A 41 57.39 -12.18 -3.05
CA PRO A 41 57.82 -11.39 -1.90
C PRO A 41 57.35 -9.95 -2.10
N ALA A 42 56.04 -9.77 -2.09
CA ALA A 42 55.37 -8.48 -2.01
C ALA A 42 54.13 -8.62 -1.12
N ALA A 43 54.25 -9.37 -0.02
CA ALA A 43 53.51 -9.03 1.19
C ALA A 43 53.99 -7.64 1.62
N ARG A 44 53.45 -6.62 0.95
CA ARG A 44 53.65 -5.21 1.30
C ARG A 44 53.20 -5.12 2.75
N LYS A 45 54.16 -5.01 3.69
CA LYS A 45 53.85 -4.94 5.12
C LYS A 45 52.75 -3.88 5.28
N ALA A 46 51.56 -4.33 5.70
CA ALA A 46 50.42 -3.45 5.88
C ALA A 46 50.87 -2.29 6.76
N ARG A 47 50.76 -1.07 6.23
CA ARG A 47 51.15 0.11 6.98
C ARG A 47 50.07 0.34 8.03
N PRO A 48 50.41 0.86 9.22
CA PRO A 48 49.39 1.23 10.22
C PRO A 48 48.29 2.15 9.65
N SER A 49 48.64 2.98 8.64
CA SER A 49 47.70 3.82 7.89
C SER A 49 46.62 3.05 7.13
N ASP A 50 46.92 1.82 6.68
CA ASP A 50 46.00 1.01 5.88
C ASP A 50 44.87 0.44 6.75
N LEU A 51 45.16 0.18 8.03
CA LEU A 51 44.13 -0.24 9.01
C LEU A 51 43.16 0.89 9.33
N VAL A 52 43.66 2.13 9.42
CA VAL A 52 42.83 3.33 9.63
C VAL A 52 41.94 3.57 8.41
N ALA A 53 42.49 3.51 7.20
CA ALA A 53 41.73 3.64 5.97
C ALA A 53 40.64 2.55 5.84
N LEU A 54 40.94 1.32 6.25
CA LEU A 54 39.95 0.23 6.28
C LEU A 54 38.85 0.49 7.31
N ALA A 55 39.19 0.98 8.50
CA ALA A 55 38.20 1.33 9.53
C ALA A 55 37.24 2.45 9.04
N GLU A 56 37.76 3.48 8.37
CA GLU A 56 36.93 4.52 7.75
C GLU A 56 36.01 3.98 6.66
N GLN A 57 36.45 2.98 5.89
CA GLN A 57 35.62 2.32 4.88
C GLN A 57 34.50 1.49 5.50
N LEU A 58 34.80 0.77 6.59
CA LEU A 58 33.79 0.01 7.34
C LEU A 58 32.74 0.94 7.94
N GLU A 59 33.15 2.04 8.55
CA GLU A 59 32.23 3.03 9.12
C GLU A 59 31.27 3.59 8.05
N LYS A 60 31.81 3.95 6.88
CA LYS A 60 30.97 4.39 5.74
C LYS A 60 30.02 3.30 5.26
N ALA A 61 30.48 2.05 5.17
CA ALA A 61 29.65 0.94 4.75
C ALA A 61 28.49 0.70 5.74
N ASP A 62 28.76 0.78 7.04
CA ASP A 62 27.75 0.66 8.09
C ASP A 62 26.71 1.78 8.01
N ASP A 63 27.15 3.02 7.73
CA ASP A 63 26.25 4.15 7.51
C ASP A 63 25.35 3.93 6.27
N PHE A 64 25.90 3.41 5.17
CA PHE A 64 25.11 3.07 3.99
C PHE A 64 24.08 1.98 4.27
N ILE A 65 24.46 0.93 5.00
CA ILE A 65 23.55 -0.15 5.39
C ILE A 65 22.44 0.40 6.26
N ARG A 66 22.77 1.23 7.25
CA ARG A 66 21.79 1.87 8.14
C ARG A 66 20.82 2.75 7.36
N ALA A 67 21.34 3.63 6.50
CA ALA A 67 20.51 4.52 5.69
C ALA A 67 19.59 3.73 4.74
N ASN A 68 20.11 2.68 4.10
CA ASN A 68 19.32 1.82 3.23
C ASN A 68 18.20 1.11 4.00
N ALA A 69 18.53 0.50 5.15
CA ALA A 69 17.55 -0.16 6.01
C ALA A 69 16.45 0.81 6.47
N CYS A 70 16.82 2.01 6.94
CA CYS A 70 15.86 3.05 7.33
C CYS A 70 14.94 3.42 6.18
N ASN A 71 15.47 3.67 4.98
CA ASN A 71 14.67 4.04 3.82
C ASN A 71 13.67 2.93 3.45
N ARG A 72 14.10 1.67 3.46
CA ARG A 72 13.22 0.53 3.16
C ARG A 72 12.14 0.34 4.22
N LEU A 73 12.48 0.51 5.50
CA LEU A 73 11.52 0.44 6.59
C LEU A 73 10.48 1.57 6.52
N THR A 74 10.88 2.78 6.11
CA THR A 74 9.95 3.90 5.88
C THR A 74 8.92 3.55 4.80
N VAL A 75 9.36 2.99 3.66
CA VAL A 75 8.46 2.56 2.58
C VAL A 75 7.48 1.49 3.08
N ILE A 76 7.95 0.50 3.83
CA ILE A 76 7.09 -0.55 4.41
C ILE A 76 6.07 0.07 5.37
N ALA A 77 6.48 1.01 6.22
CA ALA A 77 5.59 1.68 7.15
C ALA A 77 4.48 2.45 6.42
N GLU A 78 4.80 3.16 5.33
CA GLU A 78 3.83 3.86 4.50
C GLU A 78 2.83 2.90 3.84
N GLN A 79 3.31 1.77 3.31
CA GLN A 79 2.47 0.73 2.73
C GLN A 79 1.51 0.14 3.77
N ILE A 80 1.99 -0.17 4.98
CA ILE A 80 1.14 -0.68 6.07
C ILE A 80 0.05 0.34 6.42
N ARG A 81 0.39 1.61 6.53
CA ARG A 81 -0.58 2.68 6.82
C ARG A 81 -1.63 2.79 5.73
N TYR A 82 -1.23 2.69 4.47
CA TYR A 82 -2.16 2.67 3.34
C TYR A 82 -3.12 1.48 3.44
N LEU A 83 -2.62 0.28 3.68
CA LEU A 83 -3.45 -0.92 3.82
C LEU A 83 -4.42 -0.83 5.01
N GLN A 84 -4.00 -0.26 6.13
CA GLN A 84 -4.87 -0.01 7.28
C GLN A 84 -6.02 0.94 6.93
N GLU A 85 -5.74 2.01 6.20
CA GLU A 85 -6.77 2.96 5.76
C GLU A 85 -7.75 2.31 4.76
N GLN A 86 -7.25 1.50 3.83
CA GLN A 86 -8.12 0.73 2.93
C GLN A 86 -9.03 -0.24 3.70
N ALA A 87 -8.47 -0.99 4.65
CA ALA A 87 -9.25 -1.89 5.49
C ALA A 87 -10.33 -1.15 6.28
N ARG A 88 -10.02 0.04 6.81
CA ARG A 88 -10.98 0.90 7.50
C ARG A 88 -12.13 1.31 6.60
N LYS A 89 -11.84 1.76 5.37
CA LYS A 89 -12.87 2.15 4.39
C LYS A 89 -13.80 0.99 4.04
N VAL A 90 -13.23 -0.19 3.80
CA VAL A 90 -14.02 -1.41 3.51
C VAL A 90 -14.94 -1.76 4.68
N LEU A 91 -14.47 -1.65 5.92
CA LEU A 91 -15.30 -1.87 7.10
C LEU A 91 -16.42 -0.83 7.24
N GLU A 92 -16.12 0.45 6.98
CA GLU A 92 -17.12 1.52 7.01
C GLU A 92 -18.18 1.35 5.90
N GLU A 93 -17.77 0.94 4.70
CA GLU A 93 -18.66 0.58 3.60
C GLU A 93 -19.55 -0.60 3.96
N ALA A 94 -18.96 -1.71 4.41
CA ALA A 94 -19.71 -2.88 4.81
C ALA A 94 -20.70 -2.59 5.94
N ASN A 95 -20.33 -1.76 6.92
CA ASN A 95 -21.22 -1.36 8.00
C ASN A 95 -22.35 -0.45 7.52
N ARG A 96 -22.06 0.52 6.63
CA ARG A 96 -23.09 1.35 5.99
C ARG A 96 -24.06 0.50 5.18
N ASP A 97 -23.55 -0.45 4.41
CA ASP A 97 -24.37 -1.36 3.61
C ASP A 97 -25.24 -2.23 4.51
N ALA A 98 -24.68 -2.80 5.59
CA ALA A 98 -25.44 -3.56 6.59
C ALA A 98 -26.56 -2.71 7.24
N ASP A 99 -26.25 -1.48 7.63
CA ASP A 99 -27.21 -0.52 8.17
C ASP A 99 -28.35 -0.24 7.16
N LEU A 100 -28.01 0.00 5.90
CA LEU A 100 -28.97 0.25 4.82
C LEU A 100 -29.81 -0.98 4.46
N HIS A 101 -29.25 -2.18 4.63
CA HIS A 101 -29.96 -3.45 4.46
C HIS A 101 -30.94 -3.72 5.60
N HIS A 102 -30.61 -3.33 6.84
CA HIS A 102 -31.46 -3.56 8.02
C HIS A 102 -32.61 -2.54 8.17
N VAL A 103 -32.53 -1.38 7.53
CA VAL A 103 -33.60 -0.36 7.57
C VAL A 103 -34.91 -0.90 6.98
N ALA A 104 -36.02 -0.70 7.72
CA ALA A 104 -37.36 -1.07 7.28
C ALA A 104 -37.72 -0.39 5.95
N CYS A 105 -38.07 -1.20 4.95
CA CYS A 105 -38.39 -0.74 3.61
C CYS A 105 -39.83 -1.15 3.27
N ASN A 106 -40.73 -0.17 3.17
CA ASN A 106 -42.14 -0.39 2.83
C ASN A 106 -42.37 -0.58 1.31
N PHE A 107 -41.30 -0.62 0.52
CA PHE A 107 -41.35 -0.76 -0.95
C PHE A 107 -40.15 -1.58 -1.45
N VAL A 108 -40.30 -2.16 -2.64
CA VAL A 108 -39.23 -2.93 -3.31
C VAL A 108 -38.19 -1.96 -3.88
N LYS A 109 -36.93 -2.08 -3.44
CA LYS A 109 -35.80 -1.30 -3.95
C LYS A 109 -35.58 -1.63 -5.44
N LYS A 110 -35.73 -0.66 -6.33
CA LYS A 110 -35.44 -0.78 -7.76
C LYS A 110 -34.03 -0.25 -8.04
N PRO A 111 -33.17 -1.01 -8.75
CA PRO A 111 -31.85 -0.54 -9.11
C PRO A 111 -31.94 0.72 -9.98
N GLY A 112 -30.99 1.64 -9.84
CA GLY A 112 -30.93 2.89 -10.61
C GLY A 112 -31.87 4.00 -10.12
N LYS A 113 -32.47 3.87 -8.94
CA LYS A 113 -33.27 4.93 -8.29
C LYS A 113 -32.58 5.41 -7.02
N VAL A 114 -32.60 6.73 -6.81
CA VAL A 114 -32.09 7.37 -5.59
C VAL A 114 -33.19 7.30 -4.53
N TYR A 115 -32.82 6.80 -3.35
CA TYR A 115 -33.70 6.73 -2.19
C TYR A 115 -33.11 7.55 -1.05
N TYR A 116 -33.93 8.36 -0.42
CA TYR A 116 -33.54 9.22 0.70
C TYR A 116 -33.86 8.51 2.02
N LEU A 117 -32.90 8.49 2.95
CA LEU A 117 -33.05 7.89 4.27
C LEU A 117 -33.42 8.97 5.30
N TYR A 118 -34.58 8.83 5.93
CA TYR A 118 -35.07 9.74 6.96
C TYR A 118 -35.10 9.07 8.33
N LYS A 119 -35.01 9.88 9.39
CA LYS A 119 -35.18 9.44 10.78
C LYS A 119 -36.40 10.11 11.38
N ARG A 120 -37.34 9.33 11.91
CA ARG A 120 -38.50 9.84 12.66
C ARG A 120 -38.11 10.28 14.06
N GLU A 121 -38.98 11.04 14.71
CA GLU A 121 -38.83 11.45 16.11
C GLU A 121 -38.76 10.25 17.07
N ASN A 122 -39.43 9.14 16.74
CA ASN A 122 -39.36 7.88 17.48
C ASN A 122 -38.04 7.09 17.27
N GLY A 123 -37.08 7.64 16.52
CA GLY A 123 -35.78 7.04 16.25
C GLY A 123 -35.75 6.03 15.09
N GLN A 124 -36.89 5.65 14.53
CA GLN A 124 -36.96 4.71 13.41
C GLN A 124 -36.47 5.37 12.11
N ARG A 125 -35.57 4.67 11.41
CA ARG A 125 -35.09 5.06 10.09
C ARG A 125 -35.97 4.43 9.02
N TYR A 126 -36.29 5.17 7.95
CA TYR A 126 -37.10 4.67 6.83
C TYR A 126 -36.67 5.31 5.51
N PHE A 127 -36.82 4.57 4.42
CA PHE A 127 -36.57 5.10 3.08
C PHE A 127 -37.78 5.84 2.51
N SER A 128 -37.53 6.86 1.69
CA SER A 128 -38.52 7.59 0.88
C SER A 128 -37.96 7.88 -0.51
N MET A 129 -38.84 7.92 -1.51
CA MET A 129 -38.50 8.30 -2.89
C MET A 129 -38.54 9.82 -3.11
N LEU A 130 -39.02 10.58 -2.12
CA LEU A 130 -39.16 12.03 -2.21
C LEU A 130 -37.88 12.71 -1.72
N SER A 131 -37.34 13.62 -2.55
CA SER A 131 -36.25 14.51 -2.18
C SER A 131 -36.72 15.55 -1.15
N PRO A 132 -35.88 15.97 -0.19
CA PRO A 132 -36.20 17.03 0.76
C PRO A 132 -36.57 18.36 0.10
N GLU A 133 -36.08 18.66 -1.11
CA GLU A 133 -36.39 19.88 -1.86
C GLU A 133 -37.87 19.99 -2.25
N VAL A 134 -38.57 18.86 -2.40
CA VAL A 134 -39.99 18.83 -2.76
C VAL A 134 -40.87 18.82 -1.50
N GLN A 135 -40.31 18.33 -0.37
CA GLN A 135 -41.02 18.20 0.91
C GLN A 135 -41.25 19.56 1.59
N THR A 136 -40.33 20.51 1.44
CA THR A 136 -40.48 21.89 1.95
C THR A 136 -41.66 22.61 1.29
N CYS A 137 -41.92 22.38 0.00
CA CYS A 137 -43.07 22.96 -0.69
C CYS A 137 -44.42 22.41 -0.21
N PHE A 138 -44.50 21.14 0.21
CA PHE A 138 -45.75 20.56 0.73
C PHE A 138 -46.08 21.04 2.15
N PHE A 139 -45.07 21.36 2.96
CA PHE A 139 -45.27 21.89 4.32
C PHE A 139 -45.58 23.39 4.37
N LEU A 140 -45.18 24.16 3.35
CA LEU A 140 -45.51 25.60 3.25
C LEU A 140 -46.94 25.89 2.73
N GLY A 141 -47.69 24.86 2.32
CA GLY A 141 -49.04 24.99 1.75
C GLY A 141 -50.21 24.56 2.65
N ARG A 142 -49.95 24.20 3.91
CA ARG A 142 -51.01 23.91 4.90
C ARG A 142 -50.68 24.57 6.24
N ALA A 143 -51.10 25.82 6.36
CA ALA A 143 -51.49 26.46 7.63
C ALA A 143 -52.94 26.90 7.49
#